data_AF-A0A327Z6N3-F1
#
_entry.id   AF-A0A327Z6N3-F1
#
_cell.length_a   1.000
_cell.length_b   1.000
_cell.length_c   1.000
_cell.angle_alpha   90.00
_cell.angle_beta   90.00
_cell.angle_gamma   90.00
#
_symmetry.space_group_name_H-M   'P 1'
#
loop_
_entity.id
_entity.type
_entity.pdbx_description
1 polymer ?
#
loop_
_entity_poly.entity_id
_entity_poly.type
_entity_poly.pdbx_seq_one_letter_code
_entity_poly.pdbx_strand_id
1 'polypeptide(L)'
;MIEHPGGRRELLAPTEELGRFIAETYSFDDVRVLPVAVERHGPRWSVTAGPLTLRFTTGRRGALGALLRAVPPPLARQPAWVRLIDTPARLLKGVRTYGTAGNGRREWYAAQDLHPITSASGVLDGVDLGHLTDVDPPVRFGFGSTPRSPSLVRITSTVRSG
;
A
#
# COMPACT_ATOMS: atom_id res chain seq x y z
N MET A 1 5.91 2.42 -4.60
CA MET A 1 6.58 3.28 -3.58
C MET A 1 7.58 2.40 -2.87
N ILE A 2 8.83 2.83 -2.76
CA ILE A 2 9.94 2.08 -2.15
C ILE A 2 10.58 2.99 -1.11
N GLU A 3 10.75 2.50 0.11
CA GLU A 3 11.58 3.17 1.12
C GLU A 3 12.88 2.37 1.25
N HIS A 4 13.99 3.01 0.92
CA HIS A 4 15.33 2.44 0.97
C HIS A 4 15.86 2.41 2.42
N PRO A 5 16.86 1.56 2.72
CA PRO A 5 17.65 1.71 3.93
C PRO A 5 18.15 3.16 4.08
N GLY A 6 17.96 3.76 5.24
CA GLY A 6 18.27 5.18 5.48
C GLY A 6 17.11 6.15 5.21
N GLY A 7 15.98 5.67 4.68
CA GLY A 7 14.73 6.43 4.61
C GLY A 7 14.48 7.23 3.33
N ARG A 8 15.35 7.08 2.32
CA ARG A 8 15.10 7.65 0.99
C ARG A 8 13.86 6.99 0.37
N ARG A 9 12.95 7.79 -0.16
CA ARG A 9 11.65 7.36 -0.71
C ARG A 9 11.62 7.57 -2.21
N GLU A 10 11.30 6.51 -2.94
CA GLU A 10 11.23 6.50 -4.40
C GLU A 10 9.83 6.08 -4.86
N LEU A 11 9.31 6.78 -5.86
CA LEU A 11 8.08 6.43 -6.55
C LEU A 11 8.42 5.90 -7.95
N LEU A 12 8.08 4.63 -8.21
CA LEU A 12 8.02 4.09 -9.56
C LEU A 12 6.59 4.23 -10.06
N ALA A 13 6.38 5.01 -11.11
CA ALA A 13 5.07 5.33 -11.67
C ALA A 13 4.95 4.89 -13.13
N PRO A 14 3.81 4.32 -13.56
CA PRO A 14 3.61 3.92 -14.95
C PRO A 14 3.47 5.10 -15.93
N THR A 15 3.05 6.28 -15.44
CA THR A 15 2.87 7.49 -16.24
C THR A 15 3.28 8.72 -15.43
N GLU A 16 3.65 9.80 -16.14
CA GLU A 16 3.94 11.10 -15.51
C GLU A 16 2.75 11.68 -14.75
N GLU A 17 1.54 11.55 -15.32
CA GLU A 17 0.31 12.04 -14.69
C GLU A 17 0.08 11.39 -13.33
N LEU A 18 0.16 10.05 -13.26
CA LEU A 18 -0.02 9.34 -12.01
C LEU A 18 1.13 9.62 -11.04
N GLY A 19 2.36 9.72 -11.54
CA GLY A 19 3.53 10.09 -10.75
C GLY A 19 3.34 11.44 -10.05
N ARG A 20 2.92 12.46 -10.81
CA ARG A 20 2.64 13.81 -10.30
C ARG A 20 1.51 13.80 -9.27
N PHE A 21 0.39 13.15 -9.58
CA PHE A 21 -0.76 13.06 -8.66
C PHE A 21 -0.38 12.44 -7.30
N ILE A 22 0.39 11.35 -7.32
CA ILE A 22 0.84 10.68 -6.10
C ILE A 22 1.89 11.54 -5.37
N ALA A 23 2.79 12.22 -6.09
CA ALA A 23 3.81 13.11 -5.51
C ALA A 23 3.23 14.40 -4.89
N GLU A 24 2.06 14.86 -5.34
CA GLU A 24 1.32 15.94 -4.67
C GLU A 24 0.76 15.52 -3.30
N THR A 25 0.65 14.21 -3.07
CA THR A 25 0.03 13.61 -1.90
C THR A 25 1.07 13.11 -0.90
N TYR A 26 2.15 12.49 -1.38
CA TYR A 26 3.27 12.01 -0.57
C TYR A 26 4.58 12.64 -1.05
N SER A 27 5.48 12.93 -0.10
CA SER A 27 6.83 13.38 -0.43
C SER A 27 7.71 12.21 -0.85
N PHE A 28 8.36 12.34 -2.00
CA PHE A 28 9.37 11.41 -2.50
C PHE A 28 10.66 12.18 -2.78
N ASP A 29 11.78 11.50 -2.58
CA ASP A 29 13.11 12.00 -2.95
C ASP A 29 13.38 11.78 -4.45
N ASP A 30 12.74 10.77 -5.05
CA ASP A 30 12.83 10.47 -6.48
C ASP A 30 11.50 9.94 -7.05
N VAL A 31 11.18 10.32 -8.29
CA VAL A 31 10.01 9.86 -9.04
C VAL A 31 10.45 9.41 -10.42
N ARG A 32 10.34 8.12 -10.71
CA ARG A 32 10.72 7.53 -11.99
C ARG A 32 9.51 7.03 -12.74
N VAL A 33 9.37 7.50 -13.98
CA VAL A 33 8.32 7.06 -14.89
C VAL A 33 8.84 5.91 -15.73
N LEU A 34 8.25 4.73 -15.55
CA LEU A 34 8.67 3.49 -16.20
C LEU A 34 7.52 2.47 -16.27
N PRO A 35 7.55 1.47 -17.17
CA PRO A 35 6.53 0.44 -17.22
C PRO A 35 6.41 -0.30 -15.89
N VAL A 36 5.19 -0.39 -15.37
CA VAL A 36 4.85 -1.18 -14.19
C VAL A 36 3.87 -2.27 -14.62
N ALA A 37 4.26 -3.54 -14.44
CA ALA A 37 3.39 -4.67 -14.72
C ALA A 37 3.12 -5.46 -13.43
N VAL A 38 1.88 -5.90 -13.29
CA VAL A 38 1.43 -6.74 -12.17
C VAL A 38 0.67 -7.92 -12.73
N GLU A 39 1.17 -9.11 -12.44
CA GLU A 39 0.58 -10.37 -12.86
C GLU A 39 0.13 -11.19 -11.65
N ARG A 40 -0.96 -11.94 -11.82
CA ARG A 40 -1.53 -12.77 -10.76
C ARG A 40 -1.93 -14.14 -11.29
N HIS A 41 -1.44 -15.18 -10.63
CA HIS A 41 -1.84 -16.57 -10.86
C HIS A 41 -2.25 -17.21 -9.53
N GLY A 42 -3.57 -17.22 -9.26
CA GLY A 42 -4.11 -17.69 -7.99
C GLY A 42 -3.60 -16.87 -6.80
N PRO A 43 -2.86 -17.46 -5.85
CA PRO A 43 -2.25 -16.75 -4.73
C PRO A 43 -0.89 -16.12 -5.06
N ARG A 44 -0.30 -16.42 -6.23
CA ARG A 44 1.03 -15.93 -6.62
C ARG A 44 0.90 -14.63 -7.38
N TRP A 45 1.76 -13.68 -7.05
CA TRP A 45 1.84 -12.36 -7.65
C TRP A 45 3.26 -12.12 -8.17
N SER A 46 3.36 -11.41 -9.29
CA SER A 46 4.60 -10.91 -9.84
C SER A 46 4.42 -9.43 -10.15
N VAL A 47 5.39 -8.61 -9.75
CA VAL A 47 5.45 -7.18 -10.04
C VAL A 47 6.80 -6.89 -10.67
N THR A 48 6.78 -6.25 -11.82
CA THR A 48 7.99 -5.72 -12.47
C THR A 48 7.84 -4.22 -12.68
N ALA A 49 8.87 -3.48 -12.32
CA ALA A 49 8.90 -2.03 -12.42
C ALA A 49 10.35 -1.58 -12.53
N GLY A 50 10.88 -1.55 -13.77
CA GLY A 50 12.27 -1.16 -14.05
C GLY A 50 13.28 -1.95 -13.21
N PRO A 51 13.95 -1.32 -12.22
CA PRO A 51 14.93 -2.01 -11.37
C PRO A 51 14.32 -3.04 -10.41
N LEU A 52 13.00 -3.00 -10.19
CA LEU A 52 12.31 -3.87 -9.24
C LEU A 52 11.71 -5.09 -9.95
N THR A 53 12.05 -6.28 -9.45
CA THR A 53 11.29 -7.50 -9.67
C THR A 53 10.88 -8.06 -8.32
N LEU A 54 9.57 -8.20 -8.07
CA LEU A 54 9.03 -8.71 -6.82
C LEU A 54 8.07 -9.86 -7.12
N ARG A 55 8.23 -10.99 -6.42
CA ARG A 55 7.32 -12.11 -6.46
C ARG A 55 6.87 -12.42 -5.04
N PHE A 56 5.57 -12.63 -4.84
CA PHE A 56 5.06 -12.99 -3.52
C PHE A 56 3.85 -13.91 -3.61
N THR A 57 3.61 -14.66 -2.54
CA THR A 57 2.44 -15.53 -2.40
C THR A 57 1.58 -15.06 -1.24
N THR A 58 0.29 -14.94 -1.49
CA THR A 58 -0.70 -14.63 -0.45
C THR A 58 -1.23 -15.90 0.20
N GLY A 59 -1.37 -15.88 1.51
CA GLY A 59 -2.07 -16.90 2.27
C GLY A 59 -3.59 -16.78 2.18
N ARG A 60 -4.27 -17.64 2.95
CA ARG A 60 -5.75 -17.62 3.05
C ARG A 60 -6.22 -16.35 3.74
N ARG A 61 -7.41 -15.88 3.33
CA ARG A 61 -8.09 -14.76 3.96
C ARG A 61 -8.40 -15.11 5.42
N GLY A 62 -7.92 -14.30 6.35
CA GLY A 62 -8.27 -14.40 7.77
C GLY A 62 -9.60 -13.72 8.10
N ALA A 63 -10.01 -13.77 9.37
CA ALA A 63 -11.28 -13.19 9.82
C ALA A 63 -11.43 -11.70 9.48
N LEU A 64 -10.36 -10.91 9.69
CA LEU A 64 -10.36 -9.48 9.34
C LEU A 64 -10.59 -9.25 7.83
N GLY A 65 -9.90 -10.01 6.98
CA GLY A 65 -10.12 -9.91 5.53
C GLY A 65 -11.55 -10.27 5.14
N ALA A 66 -12.16 -11.26 5.81
CA ALA A 66 -13.56 -11.62 5.58
C ALA A 66 -14.53 -10.51 5.96
N LEU A 67 -14.31 -9.86 7.12
CA LEU A 67 -15.08 -8.69 7.54
C LEU A 67 -14.95 -7.52 6.58
N LEU A 68 -13.72 -7.21 6.14
CA LEU A 68 -13.48 -6.12 5.17
C LEU A 68 -14.19 -6.39 3.84
N ARG A 69 -14.21 -7.66 3.39
CA ARG A 69 -14.89 -8.05 2.15
C ARG A 69 -16.40 -8.00 2.24
N ALA A 70 -16.97 -8.12 3.45
CA ALA A 70 -18.41 -8.01 3.65
C ALA A 70 -18.92 -6.59 3.40
N VAL A 71 -18.05 -5.57 3.43
CA VAL A 71 -18.42 -4.18 3.16
C VAL A 71 -18.73 -4.00 1.67
N PRO A 72 -19.97 -3.62 1.30
CA PRO A 72 -20.33 -3.40 -0.09
C PRO A 72 -19.48 -2.29 -0.73
N PRO A 73 -19.02 -2.43 -1.99
CA PRO A 73 -18.16 -1.43 -2.63
C PRO A 73 -18.69 0.02 -2.64
N PRO A 74 -20.01 0.28 -2.80
CA PRO A 74 -20.54 1.64 -2.71
C PRO A 74 -20.38 2.26 -1.31
N LEU A 75 -20.56 1.45 -0.26
CA LEU A 75 -20.40 1.87 1.13
C LEU A 75 -18.93 2.09 1.49
N ALA A 76 -18.04 1.19 1.05
CA ALA A 76 -16.61 1.32 1.26
C ALA A 76 -16.06 2.65 0.71
N ARG A 77 -16.64 3.18 -0.37
CA ARG A 77 -16.24 4.45 -1.00
C ARG A 77 -16.78 5.70 -0.31
N GLN A 78 -17.70 5.57 0.65
CA GLN A 78 -18.26 6.71 1.37
C GLN A 78 -17.25 7.23 2.41
N PRO A 79 -16.83 8.51 2.35
CA PRO A 79 -15.88 9.07 3.32
C PRO A 79 -16.33 8.93 4.78
N ALA A 80 -17.65 8.96 5.04
CA ALA A 80 -18.22 8.73 6.37
C ALA A 80 -17.96 7.32 6.90
N TRP A 81 -18.06 6.30 6.03
CA TRP A 81 -17.74 4.91 6.37
C TRP A 81 -16.24 4.75 6.68
N VAL A 82 -15.37 5.37 5.88
CA VAL A 82 -13.92 5.31 6.10
C VAL A 82 -13.51 5.93 7.43
N ARG A 83 -14.16 7.03 7.84
CA ARG A 83 -13.96 7.63 9.19
C ARG A 83 -14.45 6.72 10.30
N LEU A 84 -15.54 5.98 10.09
CA LEU A 84 -16.10 5.06 11.09
C LEU A 84 -15.16 3.87 11.36
N ILE A 85 -14.51 3.33 10.33
CA ILE A 85 -13.59 2.19 10.46
C ILE A 85 -12.17 2.58 10.90
N ASP A 86 -11.87 3.87 11.01
CA ASP A 86 -10.55 4.38 11.41
C ASP A 86 -10.19 4.02 12.85
N THR A 87 -11.17 4.08 13.76
CA THR A 87 -10.98 3.72 15.16
C THR A 87 -10.59 2.23 15.35
N PRO A 88 -11.32 1.24 14.80
CA PRO A 88 -10.90 -0.15 14.91
C PRO A 88 -9.61 -0.44 14.13
N ALA A 89 -9.35 0.23 13.01
CA ALA A 89 -8.09 0.04 12.26
C ALA A 89 -6.86 0.48 13.07
N ARG A 90 -6.95 1.62 13.76
CA ARG A 90 -5.89 2.11 14.67
C ARG A 90 -5.64 1.13 15.81
N LEU A 91 -6.70 0.64 16.43
CA LEU A 91 -6.62 -0.24 17.59
C LEU A 91 -6.12 -1.66 17.24
N LEU A 92 -6.54 -2.22 16.09
CA LEU A 92 -6.27 -3.63 15.76
C LEU A 92 -4.99 -3.85 14.96
N LYS A 93 -4.52 -2.85 14.21
CA LYS A 93 -3.35 -3.00 13.32
C LYS A 93 -2.37 -1.83 13.36
N GLY A 94 -2.61 -0.80 14.17
CA GLY A 94 -1.77 0.39 14.21
C GLY A 94 -1.81 1.22 12.91
N VAL A 95 -2.79 0.96 12.03
CA VAL A 95 -2.92 1.63 10.74
C VAL A 95 -3.97 2.73 10.85
N ARG A 96 -3.70 3.89 10.25
CA ARG A 96 -4.68 4.98 10.13
C ARG A 96 -5.39 4.86 8.78
N THR A 97 -6.71 4.95 8.75
CA THR A 97 -7.51 4.95 7.51
C THR A 97 -7.97 6.34 7.11
N TYR A 98 -7.78 7.34 7.98
CA TYR A 98 -8.02 8.75 7.68
C TYR A 98 -6.91 9.66 8.23
N GLY A 99 -6.53 10.64 7.42
CA GLY A 99 -5.60 11.68 7.81
C GLY A 99 -5.46 12.78 6.76
N THR A 100 -4.66 13.78 7.10
CA THR A 100 -4.14 14.73 6.13
C THR A 100 -2.94 14.09 5.43
N ALA A 101 -3.01 13.98 4.11
CA ALA A 101 -1.82 13.86 3.30
C ALA A 101 -1.07 15.20 3.33
N GLY A 102 0.20 15.22 2.90
CA GLY A 102 0.92 16.47 2.75
C GLY A 102 0.14 17.48 1.90
N ASN A 103 0.49 18.77 2.01
CA ASN A 103 -0.07 19.84 1.16
C ASN A 103 -1.58 20.11 1.36
N GLY A 104 -2.12 19.92 2.56
CA GLY A 104 -3.52 20.27 2.89
C GLY A 104 -4.57 19.31 2.33
N ARG A 105 -4.16 18.24 1.65
CA ARG A 105 -5.05 17.24 1.06
C ARG A 105 -5.59 16.28 2.13
N ARG A 106 -6.84 15.85 1.97
CA ARG A 106 -7.45 14.85 2.85
C ARG A 106 -7.54 13.52 2.13
N GLU A 107 -7.15 12.47 2.83
CA GLU A 107 -7.14 11.12 2.30
C GLU A 107 -7.96 10.16 3.13
N TRP A 108 -8.66 9.28 2.43
CA TRP A 108 -9.47 8.20 2.97
C TRP A 108 -9.03 6.88 2.34
N TYR A 109 -8.66 5.93 3.20
CA TYR A 109 -8.26 4.59 2.85
C TYR A 109 -9.34 3.59 3.22
N ALA A 110 -10.13 3.18 2.24
CA ALA A 110 -11.15 2.16 2.42
C ALA A 110 -10.55 0.77 2.15
N ALA A 111 -10.07 0.09 3.19
CA ALA A 111 -9.67 -1.31 3.08
C ALA A 111 -10.91 -2.20 2.83
N GLN A 112 -10.80 -3.14 1.88
CA GLN A 112 -11.90 -4.00 1.41
C GLN A 112 -11.53 -5.48 1.39
N ASP A 113 -10.25 -5.81 1.50
CA ASP A 113 -9.80 -7.19 1.60
C ASP A 113 -8.40 -7.20 2.20
N LEU A 114 -8.04 -8.29 2.87
CA LEU A 114 -6.71 -8.47 3.44
C LEU A 114 -6.31 -9.94 3.39
N HIS A 115 -5.12 -10.18 2.86
CA HIS A 115 -4.47 -11.48 2.85
C HIS A 115 -3.05 -11.35 3.41
N PRO A 116 -2.60 -12.25 4.31
CA PRO A 116 -1.21 -12.28 4.71
C PRO A 116 -0.34 -12.65 3.50
N ILE A 117 0.87 -12.08 3.41
CA ILE A 117 1.90 -12.56 2.49
C ILE A 117 2.68 -13.64 3.22
N THR A 118 2.76 -14.83 2.64
CA THR A 118 3.38 -16.01 3.27
C THR A 118 4.77 -16.29 2.73
N SER A 119 5.10 -15.76 1.56
CA SER A 119 6.44 -15.79 0.99
C SER A 119 6.62 -14.61 0.05
N ALA A 120 7.84 -14.09 -0.01
CA ALA A 120 8.24 -13.11 -1.01
C ALA A 120 9.71 -13.33 -1.38
N SER A 121 10.05 -12.97 -2.61
CA SER A 121 11.41 -12.74 -3.07
C SER A 121 11.41 -11.48 -3.92
N GLY A 122 12.50 -10.74 -3.90
CA GLY A 122 12.60 -9.54 -4.70
C GLY A 122 14.04 -9.15 -4.99
N VAL A 123 14.22 -8.49 -6.12
CA VAL A 123 15.47 -7.92 -6.56
C VAL A 123 15.22 -6.44 -6.85
N LEU A 124 16.09 -5.58 -6.34
CA LEU A 124 16.09 -4.15 -6.62
C LEU A 124 17.49 -3.74 -7.08
N ASP A 125 17.58 -3.11 -8.25
CA ASP A 125 18.86 -2.68 -8.84
C ASP A 125 19.89 -3.83 -8.93
N GLY A 126 19.40 -5.05 -9.21
CA GLY A 126 20.22 -6.26 -9.29
C GLY A 126 20.59 -6.88 -7.92
N VAL A 127 20.20 -6.26 -6.81
CA VAL A 127 20.49 -6.73 -5.45
C VAL A 127 19.30 -7.50 -4.88
N ASP A 128 19.56 -8.69 -4.33
CA ASP A 128 18.55 -9.49 -3.63
C ASP A 128 18.08 -8.80 -2.33
N LEU A 129 16.76 -8.72 -2.14
CA LEU A 129 16.13 -8.04 -0.99
C LEU A 129 16.07 -8.91 0.27
N GLY A 130 16.55 -10.15 0.21
CA GLY A 130 16.56 -11.09 1.31
C GLY A 130 15.21 -11.78 1.55
N HIS A 131 15.10 -12.39 2.73
CA HIS A 131 13.93 -13.13 3.14
C HIS A 131 12.81 -12.21 3.62
N LEU A 132 11.56 -12.66 3.45
CA LEU A 132 10.38 -11.99 4.00
C LEU A 132 10.50 -11.85 5.53
N THR A 133 10.43 -10.62 6.01
CA THR A 133 10.45 -10.27 7.44
C THR A 133 9.32 -9.32 7.77
N ASP A 134 9.08 -9.10 9.07
CA ASP A 134 8.18 -8.06 9.54
C ASP A 134 8.65 -6.67 9.08
N VAL A 135 7.69 -5.80 8.77
CA VAL A 135 7.92 -4.38 8.47
C VAL A 135 8.24 -3.66 9.77
N ASP A 136 9.53 -3.44 10.01
CA ASP A 136 10.06 -2.76 11.19
C ASP A 136 11.37 -2.01 10.83
N PRO A 137 11.45 -0.69 10.99
CA PRO A 137 10.40 0.21 11.48
C PRO A 137 9.23 0.35 10.48
N PRO A 138 8.06 0.87 10.92
CA PRO A 138 6.95 1.21 10.02
C PRO A 138 7.40 2.14 8.88
N VAL A 139 6.90 1.89 7.67
CA VAL A 139 7.21 2.74 6.51
C VAL A 139 6.60 4.13 6.66
N ARG A 140 7.28 5.14 6.11
CA ARG A 140 6.96 6.57 6.28
C ARG A 140 6.38 7.16 5.01
N PHE A 141 5.24 6.61 4.61
CA PHE A 141 4.44 7.09 3.51
C PHE A 141 3.13 7.70 4.00
N GLY A 142 2.99 9.02 3.86
CA GLY A 142 1.75 9.71 4.24
C GLY A 142 1.46 9.62 5.73
N PHE A 143 0.17 9.46 6.07
CA PHE A 143 -0.30 9.52 7.45
C PHE A 143 -0.42 8.15 8.14
N GLY A 144 -0.28 7.04 7.40
CA GLY A 144 -0.44 5.68 7.93
C GLY A 144 0.61 4.73 7.35
N SER A 145 1.04 3.74 8.14
CA SER A 145 1.92 2.67 7.69
C SER A 145 1.13 1.41 7.31
N THR A 146 1.78 0.47 6.63
CA THR A 146 1.29 -0.90 6.49
C THR A 146 1.29 -1.64 7.83
N PRO A 147 0.49 -2.73 7.98
CA PRO A 147 0.63 -3.64 9.11
C PRO A 147 2.08 -4.17 9.22
N ARG A 148 2.52 -4.44 10.46
CA ARG A 148 3.85 -5.04 10.73
C ARG A 148 4.06 -6.34 9.96
N SER A 149 3.10 -7.26 10.04
CA SER A 149 3.18 -8.50 9.26
C SER A 149 2.81 -8.24 7.79
N PRO A 150 3.69 -8.59 6.83
CA PRO A 150 3.46 -8.33 5.41
C PRO A 150 2.11 -8.85 4.92
N SER A 151 1.36 -8.00 4.24
CA SER A 151 -0.01 -8.29 3.81
C SER A 151 -0.33 -7.64 2.47
N LEU A 152 -1.11 -8.33 1.65
CA LEU A 152 -1.79 -7.75 0.50
C LEU A 152 -3.13 -7.19 0.97
N VAL A 153 -3.32 -5.88 0.81
CA VAL A 153 -4.57 -5.19 1.15
C VAL A 153 -5.20 -4.65 -0.12
N ARG A 154 -6.49 -4.96 -0.33
CA ARG A 154 -7.29 -4.26 -1.33
C ARG A 154 -7.81 -2.98 -0.69
N ILE A 155 -7.56 -1.85 -1.32
CA ILE A 155 -7.90 -0.55 -0.80
C ILE A 155 -8.46 0.33 -1.92
N THR A 156 -9.47 1.13 -1.60
CA THR A 156 -9.85 2.29 -2.40
C THR A 156 -9.36 3.54 -1.70
N SER A 157 -8.54 4.34 -2.37
CA SER A 157 -8.07 5.63 -1.88
C SER A 157 -8.92 6.74 -2.48
N THR A 158 -9.50 7.59 -1.63
CA THR A 158 -10.14 8.83 -2.06
C THR A 158 -9.28 9.99 -1.60
N VAL A 159 -8.87 10.84 -2.54
CA VAL A 159 -8.11 12.05 -2.27
C VAL A 159 -9.00 13.23 -2.60
N ARG A 160 -9.17 14.14 -1.64
CA ARG A 160 -9.85 15.41 -1.87
C ARG A 160 -8.83 16.54 -1.86
N SER A 161 -8.72 17.19 -3.01
CA SER A 161 -8.00 18.45 -3.18
C SER A 161 -8.76 19.56 -2.45
N GLY A 162 -8.02 20.48 -1.81
CA GLY A 162 -8.56 21.68 -1.19
C GLY A 162 -9.05 22.69 -2.21
#